data_AF-A0A7C4A0P6-F1
#
_entry.id   AF-A0A7C4A0P6-F1
#
_cell.length_a   1.000
_cell.length_b   1.000
_cell.length_c   1.000
_cell.angle_alpha   90.00
_cell.angle_beta   90.00
_cell.angle_gamma   90.00
#
_symmetry.space_group_name_H-M   'P 1'
#
loop_
_entity.id
_entity.type
_entity.pdbx_description
1 polymer ?
#
loop_
_entity_poly.entity_id
_entity_poly.type
_entity_poly.pdbx_seq_one_letter_code
_entity_poly.pdbx_strand_id
1 'polypeptide(L)' 'MSVARVTEISSSSKKSFDDAVENGIERASKTLRGISG' A
#
# COMPACT_ATOMS: atom_id res chain seq x y z
N MET A 1 24.60 4.29 -1.09
CA MET A 1 23.86 4.11 0.17
C MET A 1 22.40 3.87 -0.15
N SER A 2 21.83 2.72 0.21
CA SER A 2 20.40 2.41 0.09
C SER A 2 19.69 2.83 1.38
N VAL A 3 18.78 3.78 1.30
CA VAL A 3 17.97 4.22 2.45
C VAL A 3 16.53 3.77 2.20
N ALA A 4 16.01 2.91 3.07
CA ALA A 4 14.63 2.46 3.01
C ALA A 4 13.69 3.49 3.67
N ARG A 5 12.51 3.68 3.09
CA ARG A 5 11.43 4.49 3.68
C ARG A 5 10.30 3.55 4.08
N VAL A 6 9.96 3.55 5.37
CA VAL A 6 8.77 2.87 5.89
C VAL A 6 7.61 3.86 5.86
N THR A 7 6.45 3.43 5.34
CA THR A 7 5.24 4.26 5.30
C THR A 7 4.05 3.39 5.68
N GLU A 8 3.34 3.81 6.73
CA GLU A 8 2.13 3.14 7.19
C GLU A 8 0.93 3.67 6.40
N ILE A 9 0.07 2.75 5.94
CA ILE A 9 -1.17 3.09 5.25
C ILE A 9 -2.32 2.32 5.87
N SER A 10 -3.46 2.98 6.03
CA SER A 10 -4.72 2.36 6.37
C SER A 10 -5.66 2.43 5.17
N SER A 11 -6.31 1.31 4.88
CA SER A 11 -7.31 1.20 3.81
C SER A 11 -8.53 0.50 4.39
N SER A 12 -9.71 1.00 4.03
CA SER A 12 -10.98 0.41 4.43
C SER A 12 -11.84 0.16 3.21
N SER A 13 -12.49 -1.00 3.15
CA SER A 13 -13.47 -1.32 2.13
C SER A 13 -14.77 -1.80 2.76
N LYS A 14 -15.87 -1.50 2.06
CA LYS A 14 -17.21 -1.97 2.41
C LYS A 14 -17.50 -3.39 1.89
N LYS A 15 -16.65 -3.93 1.01
CA LYS A 15 -16.82 -5.27 0.42
C LYS A 15 -16.20 -6.36 1.28
N SER A 16 -14.90 -6.29 1.50
CA SER A 16 -14.14 -7.31 2.22
C SER A 16 -12.79 -6.76 2.67
N PHE A 17 -12.11 -7.53 3.51
CA PHE A 17 -10.74 -7.23 3.92
C PHE A 17 -9.77 -7.26 2.73
N ASP A 18 -9.86 -8.27 1.87
CA ASP A 18 -8.98 -8.40 0.70
C ASP A 18 -9.14 -7.23 -0.28
N ASP A 19 -10.36 -6.78 -0.52
CA ASP A 19 -10.64 -5.60 -1.36
C ASP A 19 -10.07 -4.31 -0.73
N ALA A 20 -10.05 -4.20 0.60
CA ALA A 20 -9.40 -3.09 1.29
C ALA A 20 -7.87 -3.13 1.09
N VAL A 21 -7.25 -4.31 1.19
CA VAL A 21 -5.81 -4.50 1.01
C VAL A 21 -5.39 -4.20 -0.42
N GLU A 22 -6.08 -4.75 -1.41
CA GLU A 22 -5.79 -4.55 -2.84
C GLU A 22 -5.86 -3.07 -3.22
N ASN A 23 -6.95 -2.38 -2.85
CA ASN A 23 -7.10 -0.94 -3.07
C ASN A 23 -6.01 -0.12 -2.37
N GLY A 24 -5.61 -0.53 -1.16
CA GLY A 24 -4.55 0.14 -0.40
C GLY A 24 -3.19 0.06 -1.10
N ILE A 25 -2.85 -1.14 -1.59
CA ILE A 25 -1.60 -1.40 -2.34
C ILE A 25 -1.62 -0.66 -3.68
N GLU A 26 -2.73 -0.69 -4.41
CA GLU A 26 -2.86 0.00 -5.70
C GLU A 26 -2.65 1.51 -5.54
N ARG A 27 -3.23 2.12 -4.50
CA ARG A 27 -3.03 3.54 -4.17
C ARG A 27 -1.58 3.84 -3.81
N ALA A 28 -0.95 2.98 -3.01
CA ALA A 28 0.45 3.14 -2.64
C ALA A 28 1.35 3.04 -3.88
N SER A 29 1.08 2.11 -4.79
CA SER A 29 1.86 1.90 -6.02
C SER A 29 1.79 3.07 -6.99
N LYS A 30 0.76 3.93 -6.91
CA LYS A 30 0.67 5.14 -7.74
C LYS A 30 1.70 6.20 -7.36
N THR A 31 2.16 6.21 -6.11
CA THR A 31 3.06 7.26 -5.59
C THR A 31 4.41 6.73 -5.12
N LEU A 32 4.46 5.50 -4.60
CA LEU A 32 5.67 4.83 -4.12
C LEU A 32 6.16 3.85 -5.20
N ARG A 33 7.42 4.02 -5.62
CA ARG A 33 8.08 3.13 -6.58
C ARG A 33 8.89 2.08 -5.84
N GLY A 34 8.87 0.83 -6.32
CA GLY A 34 9.64 -0.26 -5.72
C GLY A 34 9.08 -0.75 -4.38
N ILE A 35 7.75 -0.76 -4.23
CA ILE A 35 7.09 -1.35 -3.08
C ILE A 35 7.52 -2.82 -2.98
N SER A 36 8.12 -3.15 -1.85
CA SER A 36 8.66 -4.47 -1.53
C SER A 36 8.07 -4.83 -0.17
N GLY A 37 7.41 -5.98 -0.06
CA GLY A 37 6.72 -6.45 1.15
C GLY A 37 7.09 -7.89 1.44
#